data_AF-A0A094LZQ3-F1
#
_entry.id   AF-A0A094LZQ3-F1
#
_cell.length_a   1.000
_cell.length_b   1.000
_cell.length_c   1.000
_cell.angle_alpha   90.00
_cell.angle_beta   90.00
_cell.angle_gamma   90.00
#
_symmetry.space_group_name_H-M   'P 1'
#
loop_
_entity.id
_entity.type
_entity.pdbx_description
1 polymer ?
#
loop_
_entity_poly.entity_id
_entity_poly.type
_entity_poly.pdbx_seq_one_letter_code
_entity_poly.pdbx_strand_id
1 'polypeptide(L)'
;RIMVCGKTSLAKEVFGDTLNESRDPDRPPERYTSRYYLKFTFLEQAFDKLADAGFHMVACNSTGTCAFAHDQTDDRIWTSYTEYVFYRE
;
A
#
# COMPACT_ATOMS: atom_id res chain seq x y z
N ARG A 1 -8.70 -0.86 2.64
CA ARG A 1 -7.44 -1.52 3.09
C ARG A 1 -6.27 -0.64 2.69
N ILE A 2 -5.24 -0.53 3.53
CA ILE A 2 -4.03 0.22 3.21
C ILE A 2 -3.03 -0.76 2.60
N MET A 3 -2.71 -0.59 1.32
CA MET A 3 -1.70 -1.40 0.63
C MET A 3 -0.31 -0.84 0.92
N VAL A 4 0.69 -1.73 1.05
CA VAL A 4 2.09 -1.35 1.25
C VAL A 4 2.92 -1.92 0.10
N CYS A 5 3.59 -1.04 -0.62
CA CYS A 5 4.44 -1.36 -1.76
C CYS A 5 5.87 -0.87 -1.48
N GLY A 6 6.89 -1.70 -1.76
CA GLY A 6 8.28 -1.32 -1.55
C GLY A 6 9.20 -2.50 -1.24
N LYS A 7 10.42 -2.20 -0.80
CA LYS A 7 11.39 -3.20 -0.35
C LYS A 7 10.85 -3.89 0.91
N THR A 8 10.85 -5.22 0.94
CA THR A 8 10.25 -6.01 2.02
C THR A 8 10.90 -5.74 3.37
N SER A 9 12.23 -5.57 3.41
CA SER A 9 12.96 -5.22 4.63
C SER A 9 12.47 -3.91 5.25
N LEU A 10 12.30 -2.86 4.45
CA LEU A 10 11.82 -1.54 4.91
C LEU A 10 10.37 -1.61 5.40
N ALA A 11 9.49 -2.32 4.69
CA ALA A 11 8.11 -2.48 5.12
C ALA A 11 8.02 -3.19 6.49
N LYS A 12 8.87 -4.20 6.73
CA LYS A 12 8.93 -4.92 8.01
C LYS A 12 9.52 -4.07 9.12
N GLU A 13 10.55 -3.28 8.83
CA GLU A 13 11.15 -2.33 9.78
C GLU A 13 10.13 -1.32 10.29
N VAL A 14 9.35 -0.71 9.38
CA VAL A 14 8.39 0.35 9.73
C VAL A 14 7.12 -0.21 10.40
N PHE A 15 6.55 -1.28 9.83
CA PHE A 15 5.21 -1.73 10.21
C PHE A 15 5.21 -2.95 11.13
N GLY A 16 6.29 -3.74 11.20
CA GLY A 16 6.41 -4.90 12.08
C GLY A 16 5.15 -5.77 12.12
N ASP A 17 4.65 -6.04 13.32
CA ASP A 17 3.45 -6.86 13.55
C ASP A 17 2.15 -6.27 12.99
N THR A 18 2.15 -4.99 12.61
CA THR A 18 0.97 -4.36 11.99
C THR A 18 0.88 -4.62 10.48
N LEU A 19 1.95 -5.17 9.87
CA LEU A 19 1.99 -5.60 8.49
C LEU A 19 1.34 -6.99 8.34
N ASN A 20 0.59 -7.19 7.26
CA ASN A 20 0.04 -8.48 6.87
C ASN A 20 0.69 -8.96 5.56
N GLU A 21 1.38 -10.10 5.66
CA GLU A 21 2.14 -10.70 4.57
C GLU A 21 1.39 -11.83 3.84
N SER A 22 0.14 -12.14 4.23
CA SER A 22 -0.56 -13.37 3.79
C SER A 22 -0.76 -13.52 2.29
N ARG A 23 -0.64 -12.42 1.52
CA ARG A 23 -0.78 -12.40 0.06
C ARG A 23 0.52 -12.66 -0.70
N ASP A 24 1.65 -12.60 -0.01
CA ASP A 24 2.99 -12.75 -0.58
C ASP A 24 3.98 -13.23 0.51
N PRO A 25 3.73 -14.41 1.13
CA PRO A 25 4.56 -14.93 2.21
C PRO A 25 5.97 -15.31 1.71
N ASP A 26 6.91 -15.46 2.65
CA ASP A 26 8.26 -15.99 2.41
C ASP A 26 9.15 -15.20 1.43
N ARG A 27 8.84 -13.92 1.23
CA ARG A 27 9.62 -13.07 0.35
C ARG A 27 10.96 -12.67 1.01
N PRO A 28 12.11 -12.85 0.34
CA PRO A 28 13.41 -12.45 0.90
C PRO A 28 13.49 -10.94 1.22
N PRO A 29 14.25 -10.52 2.26
CA PRO A 29 14.36 -9.11 2.67
C PRO A 29 14.85 -8.14 1.58
N GLU A 30 15.63 -8.64 0.62
CA GLU A 30 16.19 -7.82 -0.49
C GLU A 30 15.21 -7.61 -1.65
N ARG A 31 14.03 -8.24 -1.62
CA ARG A 31 13.06 -8.17 -2.72
C ARG A 31 12.00 -7.08 -2.50
N TYR A 32 11.35 -6.66 -3.57
CA TYR A 32 10.25 -5.67 -3.55
C TYR A 32 8.89 -6.34 -3.68
N THR A 33 7.87 -5.93 -2.93
CA THR A 33 6.49 -6.40 -3.09
C THR A 33 5.52 -5.25 -3.29
N SER A 34 4.36 -5.55 -3.88
CA SER A 34 3.20 -4.66 -4.00
C SER A 34 1.94 -5.27 -3.38
N ARG A 35 2.09 -6.33 -2.58
CA ARG A 35 0.97 -7.18 -2.15
C ARG A 35 0.72 -7.18 -0.64
N TYR A 36 1.59 -6.55 0.14
CA TYR A 36 1.37 -6.37 1.58
C TYR A 36 0.25 -5.38 1.86
N TYR A 37 -0.33 -5.49 3.05
CA TYR A 37 -1.35 -4.56 3.54
C TYR A 37 -1.31 -4.46 5.05
N LEU A 38 -1.83 -3.36 5.61
CA LEU A 38 -1.84 -3.14 7.06
C LEU A 38 -3.07 -3.80 7.71
N LYS A 39 -2.91 -4.25 8.96
CA LYS A 39 -3.98 -4.82 9.79
C LYS A 39 -4.99 -3.77 10.28
N PHE A 40 -4.61 -2.48 10.26
CA PHE A 40 -5.46 -1.34 10.60
C PHE A 40 -5.84 -0.53 9.34
N THR A 41 -6.77 0.40 9.48
CA THR A 41 -7.35 1.15 8.36
C THR A 41 -7.23 2.68 8.46
N PHE A 42 -6.65 3.22 9.52
CA PHE A 42 -6.40 4.66 9.68
C PHE A 42 -5.13 5.04 8.90
N LEU A 43 -5.23 5.97 7.94
CA LEU A 43 -4.10 6.34 7.08
C LEU A 43 -3.03 7.11 7.85
N GLU A 44 -3.47 8.04 8.69
CA GLU A 44 -2.64 8.90 9.52
C GLU A 44 -1.76 8.06 10.45
N GLN A 45 -2.28 6.97 11.00
CA GLN A 45 -1.50 6.02 11.79
C GLN A 45 -0.36 5.37 10.97
N ALA A 46 -0.56 5.11 9.68
CA ALA A 46 0.50 4.60 8.82
C ALA A 46 1.53 5.68 8.50
N PHE A 47 1.08 6.93 8.33
CA PHE A 47 1.95 8.09 8.08
C PHE A 47 2.83 8.40 9.30
N ASP A 48 2.27 8.37 10.51
CA ASP A 48 3.00 8.58 11.75
C ASP A 48 4.12 7.54 11.89
N LYS A 49 3.83 6.26 11.65
CA LYS A 49 4.84 5.18 11.68
C LYS A 49 5.96 5.38 10.67
N LEU A 50 5.63 5.84 9.46
CA LEU A 50 6.63 6.15 8.43
C LEU A 50 7.50 7.34 8.85
N ALA A 51 6.88 8.39 9.40
CA ALA A 51 7.58 9.57 9.90
C ALA A 51 8.54 9.23 11.06
N ASP A 52 8.09 8.42 12.02
CA ASP A 52 8.92 7.93 13.14
C ASP A 52 10.14 7.13 12.66
N ALA A 53 10.02 6.44 11.52
CA ALA A 53 11.10 5.68 10.88
C ALA A 53 11.99 6.52 9.93
N GLY A 54 11.79 7.85 9.88
CA GLY A 54 12.58 8.79 9.09
C GLY A 54 12.16 8.92 7.63
N PHE A 55 10.97 8.44 7.24
CA PHE A 55 10.44 8.66 5.91
C PHE A 55 9.68 9.99 5.80
N HIS A 56 9.82 10.65 4.66
CA HIS A 56 9.09 11.85 4.30
C HIS A 56 8.14 11.58 3.13
N MET A 57 6.91 12.11 3.18
CA MET A 57 5.99 12.07 2.04
C MET A 57 6.50 13.01 0.95
N VAL A 58 6.74 12.49 -0.25
CA VAL A 58 7.31 13.25 -1.37
C VAL A 58 6.34 13.47 -2.53
N ALA A 59 5.28 12.65 -2.63
CA ALA A 59 4.24 12.79 -3.64
C ALA A 59 2.95 12.09 -3.22
N CYS A 60 1.83 12.50 -3.81
CA CYS A 60 0.57 11.77 -3.76
C CYS A 60 -0.16 11.87 -5.10
N ASN A 61 -0.94 10.85 -5.45
CA ASN A 61 -1.73 10.83 -6.67
C ASN A 61 -3.01 9.99 -6.48
N SER A 62 -4.07 10.35 -7.20
CA SER A 62 -5.33 9.63 -7.22
C SER A 62 -5.73 9.31 -8.65
N THR A 63 -5.92 8.03 -8.93
CA THR A 63 -6.32 7.53 -10.25
C THR A 63 -7.71 6.91 -10.17
N GLY A 64 -8.62 7.36 -11.04
CA GLY A 64 -9.91 6.70 -11.27
C GLY A 64 -9.78 5.68 -12.41
N THR A 65 -10.21 4.45 -12.17
CA THR A 65 -10.31 3.40 -13.18
C THR A 65 -11.75 2.94 -13.32
N CYS A 66 -12.15 2.65 -14.55
CA CYS A 66 -13.46 2.09 -14.88
C CYS A 66 -13.29 0.63 -15.31
N ALA A 67 -14.06 -0.27 -14.72
CA ALA A 67 -14.17 -1.66 -15.12
C ALA A 67 -15.61 -1.98 -15.54
N PHE A 68 -15.79 -2.87 -16.51
CA PHE A 68 -17.12 -3.33 -16.90
C PHE A 68 -17.62 -4.37 -15.90
N ALA A 69 -18.86 -4.21 -15.42
CA ALA A 69 -19.45 -5.10 -14.42
C ALA A 69 -19.77 -6.50 -15.00
N HIS A 70 -20.18 -6.56 -16.29
CA HIS A 70 -20.44 -7.80 -17.02
C HIS A 70 -20.61 -7.55 -18.53
N ASP A 71 -20.36 -8.54 -19.39
CA ASP A 71 -20.49 -8.43 -20.86
C ASP A 71 -21.94 -8.20 -21.36
N GLN A 72 -22.94 -8.27 -20.49
CA GLN A 72 -24.36 -8.19 -20.84
C GLN A 72 -25.09 -6.94 -20.33
N THR A 73 -24.44 -6.07 -19.55
CA THR A 73 -25.03 -4.80 -19.10
C THR A 73 -24.06 -3.62 -19.32
N ASP A 74 -24.59 -2.44 -19.59
CA ASP A 74 -23.81 -1.20 -19.78
C ASP A 74 -23.32 -0.59 -18.45
N ASP A 75 -23.40 -1.37 -17.36
CA ASP A 75 -23.05 -0.94 -16.02
C ASP A 75 -21.54 -0.85 -15.84
N ARG A 76 -21.09 0.33 -15.40
CA ARG A 76 -19.68 0.65 -15.16
C ARG A 76 -19.37 0.66 -13.67
N ILE A 77 -18.40 -0.15 -13.26
CA ILE A 77 -17.83 -0.10 -11.91
C ILE A 77 -16.69 0.92 -11.92
N TRP A 78 -16.87 1.99 -11.16
CA TRP A 78 -15.82 2.99 -10.94
C TRP A 78 -15.05 2.65 -9.68
N THR A 79 -13.73 2.58 -9.79
CA THR A 79 -12.82 2.37 -8.66
C THR A 79 -11.77 3.46 -8.63
N SER A 80 -11.56 4.06 -7.46
CA SER A 80 -10.47 5.03 -7.25
C SER A 80 -9.32 4.37 -6.48
N TYR A 81 -8.10 4.65 -6.91
CA TYR A 81 -6.88 4.26 -6.21
C TYR A 81 -6.06 5.51 -5.88
N THR A 82 -5.86 5.76 -4.58
CA THR A 82 -5.01 6.85 -4.08
C THR A 82 -3.73 6.27 -3.52
N GLU A 83 -2.60 6.83 -3.91
CA GLU A 83 -1.27 6.45 -3.45
C GLU A 83 -0.53 7.63 -2.82
N TYR A 84 0.29 7.30 -1.82
CA TYR A 84 1.15 8.23 -1.11
C TYR A 84 2.57 7.67 -1.15
N VAL A 85 3.51 8.46 -1.67
CA VAL A 85 4.90 8.04 -1.87
C VAL A 85 5.75 8.60 -0.75
N PHE A 86 6.50 7.71 -0.11
CA PHE A 86 7.39 8.02 1.01
C PHE A 86 8.84 7.67 0.64
N TYR A 87 9.78 8.51 1.07
CA TYR A 87 11.21 8.34 0.82
C TYR A 87 12.02 8.58 2.10
N ARG A 88 13.09 7.81 2.29
CA ARG A 88 14.09 7.95 3.34
C ARG A 88 15.46 7.97 2.66
N GLU A 89 16.27 8.97 3.00
CA GLU A 89 17.64 9.14 2.49
C GLU A 89 18.58 8.01 2.93
#